data_AF-W6MBQ3-F1
#
_entry.id   AF-W6MBQ3-F1
#
_cell.length_a   1.000
_cell.length_b   1.000
_cell.length_c   1.000
_cell.angle_alpha   90.00
_cell.angle_beta   90.00
_cell.angle_gamma   90.00
#
_symmetry.space_group_name_H-M   'P 1'
#
loop_
_entity.id
_entity.type
_entity.pdbx_description
1 polymer ?
#
loop_
_entity_poly.entity_id
_entity_poly.type
_entity_poly.pdbx_seq_one_letter_code
_entity_poly.pdbx_strand_id
1 'polypeptide(L)'
;MLRPAVYVKAYAKLSSWLWFNDDWNWTNTPIVMYLQNSGDRQTKANVVENAFWEKLTKANKGKSLRYLKTFNFDDYDYIPASIHRTFIGKACPWEIQETIQLGSSIGVINRDNVDKYCRDNIGVDCGGFVAAYWGEAVPHMAGPNPPMATGISPRSFWSDSKTWPDVIRRRRTDPTAIQPGDAAIFFEGVKGNNPDIMARKDSNGNWIKDSGSKAFHIGLVNDISASGTAITKLEIAESSGAPSIYGGNGVNVRTARVTSTGKSNSYVYAEVGQNERIYFLAPIPGAGPELPYGFSDE
;
A
#
# COMPACT_ATOMS: atom_id res chain seq x y z
N MET A 1 -17.12 -7.44 -1.09
CA MET A 1 -15.86 -6.71 -0.86
C MET A 1 -16.12 -5.23 -1.16
N LEU A 2 -15.62 -4.31 -0.33
CA LEU A 2 -15.73 -2.86 -0.54
C LEU A 2 -15.16 -2.49 -1.93
N ARG A 3 -15.68 -1.47 -2.63
CA ARG A 3 -15.03 -1.05 -3.89
C ARG A 3 -13.68 -0.37 -3.61
N PRO A 4 -12.61 -0.63 -4.38
CA PRO A 4 -11.33 0.04 -4.21
C PRO A 4 -11.38 1.57 -4.23
N ALA A 5 -12.27 2.19 -5.03
CA ALA A 5 -12.48 3.64 -4.99
C ALA A 5 -12.94 4.17 -3.61
N VAL A 6 -13.70 3.38 -2.85
CA VAL A 6 -14.11 3.77 -1.49
C VAL A 6 -12.91 3.65 -0.54
N TYR A 7 -12.06 2.63 -0.74
CA TYR A 7 -10.83 2.48 0.03
C TYR A 7 -9.84 3.63 -0.20
N VAL A 8 -9.71 4.12 -1.44
CA VAL A 8 -8.97 5.35 -1.76
C VAL A 8 -9.50 6.54 -0.94
N LYS A 9 -10.83 6.67 -0.82
CA LYS A 9 -11.45 7.74 -0.01
C LYS A 9 -11.13 7.59 1.48
N ALA A 10 -11.01 6.37 2.01
CA ALA A 10 -10.65 6.14 3.41
C ALA A 10 -9.28 6.73 3.76
N TYR A 11 -8.29 6.63 2.87
CA TYR A 11 -7.01 7.31 3.02
C TYR A 11 -7.11 8.83 2.81
N ALA A 12 -7.79 9.25 1.73
CA ALA A 12 -7.85 10.66 1.34
C ALA A 12 -8.65 11.55 2.30
N LYS A 13 -9.57 10.97 3.06
CA LYS A 13 -10.41 11.65 4.06
C LYS A 13 -10.17 11.13 5.49
N LEU A 14 -9.02 10.50 5.71
CA LEU A 14 -8.69 9.95 7.02
C LEU A 14 -8.74 11.06 8.09
N SER A 15 -9.19 10.71 9.28
CA SER A 15 -9.23 11.58 10.45
C SER A 15 -8.73 10.81 11.66
N SER A 16 -8.13 11.49 12.64
CA SER A 16 -7.55 10.87 13.84
C SER A 16 -7.87 11.70 15.08
N TRP A 17 -7.90 11.04 16.24
CA TRP A 17 -7.92 11.73 17.53
C TRP A 17 -6.55 12.39 17.79
N LEU A 18 -6.57 13.67 18.14
CA LEU A 18 -5.39 14.41 18.58
C LEU A 18 -5.59 14.91 20.00
N TRP A 19 -4.54 14.80 20.81
CA TRP A 19 -4.51 15.34 22.17
C TRP A 19 -4.06 16.80 22.12
N PHE A 20 -4.99 17.73 22.35
CA PHE A 20 -4.70 19.16 22.49
C PHE A 20 -5.80 19.87 23.28
N ASN A 21 -5.49 21.01 23.89
CA ASN A 21 -6.41 21.74 24.79
C ASN A 21 -6.98 20.85 25.91
N ASP A 22 -6.14 19.97 26.46
CA ASP A 22 -6.47 19.02 27.54
C ASP A 22 -7.62 18.04 27.21
N ASP A 23 -7.90 17.80 25.92
CA ASP A 23 -8.92 16.85 25.47
C ASP A 23 -8.55 16.15 24.14
N TRP A 24 -9.22 15.04 23.85
CA TRP A 24 -9.17 14.36 22.57
C TRP A 24 -10.09 15.04 21.56
N ASN A 25 -9.51 15.48 20.45
CA ASN A 25 -10.22 16.20 19.40
C ASN A 25 -10.08 15.47 18.07
N TRP A 26 -11.22 15.19 17.42
CA TRP A 26 -11.24 14.56 16.11
C TRP A 26 -10.81 15.56 15.03
N THR A 27 -9.74 15.23 14.30
CA THR A 27 -9.13 16.14 13.32
C THR A 27 -8.89 15.42 12.00
N ASN A 28 -9.07 16.10 10.87
CA ASN A 28 -8.74 15.56 9.56
C ASN A 28 -7.22 15.35 9.44
N THR A 29 -6.82 14.19 8.94
CA THR A 29 -5.43 13.76 8.78
C THR A 29 -5.22 13.04 7.45
N PRO A 30 -5.46 13.72 6.32
CA PRO A 30 -5.56 13.07 5.02
C PRO A 30 -4.22 12.48 4.57
N ILE A 31 -4.26 11.23 4.10
CA ILE A 31 -3.10 10.53 3.54
C ILE A 31 -3.24 10.49 2.03
N VAL A 32 -2.62 11.47 1.40
CA VAL A 32 -2.78 11.72 -0.03
C VAL A 32 -1.45 11.68 -0.77
N MET A 33 -0.41 11.08 -0.20
CA MET A 33 0.94 11.07 -0.78
C MET A 33 1.44 9.64 -1.00
N TYR A 34 2.20 9.46 -2.08
CA TYR A 34 2.92 8.22 -2.36
C TYR A 34 4.27 8.23 -1.60
N LEU A 35 4.50 7.23 -0.76
CA LEU A 35 5.83 6.95 -0.19
C LEU A 35 6.51 5.84 -0.99
N GLN A 36 7.83 5.89 -1.09
CA GLN A 36 8.61 4.79 -1.66
C GLN A 36 9.72 4.43 -0.68
N ASN A 37 9.81 3.16 -0.31
CA ASN A 37 10.88 2.63 0.54
C ASN A 37 12.16 2.39 -0.28
N SER A 38 12.66 3.42 -0.96
CA SER A 38 13.96 3.39 -1.65
C SER A 38 14.50 4.81 -1.91
N GLY A 39 15.82 4.96 -1.94
CA GLY A 39 16.49 6.22 -2.26
C GLY A 39 16.26 7.31 -1.19
N ASP A 40 16.28 8.58 -1.59
CA ASP A 40 16.22 9.72 -0.66
C ASP A 40 14.97 9.74 0.22
N ARG A 41 13.85 9.20 -0.27
CA ARG A 41 12.60 9.08 0.50
C ARG A 41 12.72 8.11 1.66
N GLN A 42 13.49 7.02 1.51
CA GLN A 42 13.76 6.07 2.58
C GLN A 42 14.64 6.71 3.67
N THR A 43 15.66 7.48 3.28
CA THR A 43 16.50 8.22 4.23
C THR A 43 15.67 9.20 5.04
N LYS A 44 14.79 9.97 4.39
CA LYS A 44 13.87 10.89 5.08
C LYS A 44 12.94 10.14 6.04
N ALA A 45 12.32 9.04 5.58
CA ALA A 45 11.46 8.22 6.42
C ALA A 45 12.16 7.73 7.70
N ASN A 46 13.39 7.21 7.56
CA ASN A 46 14.20 6.75 8.70
C ASN A 46 14.49 7.87 9.71
N VAL A 47 14.79 9.08 9.24
CA VAL A 47 15.05 10.23 10.11
C VAL A 47 13.80 10.60 10.91
N VAL A 48 12.64 10.67 10.24
CA VAL A 48 11.37 11.00 10.92
C VAL A 48 10.97 9.91 11.90
N GLU A 49 11.06 8.64 11.51
CA GLU A 49 10.74 7.51 12.38
C GLU A 49 11.64 7.50 13.63
N ASN A 50 12.95 7.73 13.46
CA ASN A 50 13.87 7.80 14.60
C ASN A 50 13.49 8.94 15.55
N ALA A 51 13.17 10.13 15.03
CA ALA A 51 12.72 11.25 15.85
C ALA A 51 11.41 10.94 16.61
N PHE A 52 10.49 10.19 16.00
CA PHE A 52 9.28 9.70 16.66
C PHE A 52 9.62 8.78 17.83
N TRP A 53 10.46 7.76 17.60
CA TRP A 53 10.88 6.82 18.65
C TRP A 53 11.68 7.48 19.78
N GLU A 54 12.49 8.50 19.48
CA GLU A 54 13.20 9.29 20.47
C GLU A 54 12.23 10.06 21.38
N LYS A 55 11.20 10.68 20.79
CA LYS A 55 10.14 11.37 21.54
C LYS A 55 9.34 10.41 22.43
N LEU A 56 8.96 9.25 21.90
CA LEU A 56 8.27 8.22 22.67
C LEU A 56 9.15 7.69 23.82
N THR A 57 10.44 7.46 23.56
CA THR A 57 11.40 7.04 24.59
C THR A 57 11.49 8.08 25.71
N LYS A 58 11.54 9.37 25.37
CA LYS A 58 11.53 10.46 26.35
C LYS A 58 10.24 10.50 27.16
N ALA A 59 9.08 10.38 26.50
CA ALA A 59 7.79 10.33 27.17
C ALA A 59 7.69 9.09 28.10
N ASN A 60 8.29 7.98 27.71
CA ASN A 60 8.39 6.74 28.49
C ASN A 60 9.62 6.70 29.44
N LYS A 61 9.97 7.83 30.06
CA LYS A 61 11.00 7.91 31.12
C LYS A 61 12.36 7.34 30.70
N GLY A 62 12.73 7.49 29.43
CA GLY A 62 14.00 7.03 28.87
C GLY A 62 14.06 5.57 28.45
N LYS A 63 12.96 4.80 28.57
CA LYS A 63 12.92 3.38 28.16
C LYS A 63 12.43 3.26 26.72
N SER A 64 13.25 2.68 25.85
CA SER A 64 12.86 2.43 24.46
C SER A 64 11.82 1.31 24.36
N LEU A 65 10.77 1.56 23.57
CA LEU A 65 9.68 0.62 23.28
C LEU A 65 9.78 0.01 21.87
N ARG A 66 10.75 0.48 21.06
CA ARG A 66 10.86 0.18 19.61
C ARG A 66 11.00 -1.30 19.29
N TYR A 67 11.63 -2.07 20.17
CA TYR A 67 12.00 -3.46 19.92
C TYR A 67 11.10 -4.47 20.66
N LEU A 68 10.02 -3.99 21.29
CA LEU A 68 9.05 -4.87 21.92
C LEU A 68 8.13 -5.51 20.87
N LYS A 69 7.46 -6.60 21.24
CA LYS A 69 6.44 -7.21 20.37
C LYS A 69 5.19 -6.33 20.31
N THR A 70 4.77 -5.84 21.47
CA THR A 70 3.69 -4.88 21.71
C THR A 70 4.05 -4.06 22.95
N PHE A 71 3.41 -2.91 23.16
CA PHE A 71 3.54 -2.14 24.39
C PHE A 71 2.26 -1.38 24.71
N ASN A 72 2.05 -1.09 25.99
CA ASN A 72 0.98 -0.20 26.43
C ASN A 72 1.55 1.21 26.68
N PHE A 73 0.83 2.23 26.26
CA PHE A 73 1.15 3.64 26.52
C PHE A 73 -0.14 4.45 26.64
N ASP A 74 -0.29 5.20 27.74
CA ASP A 74 -1.50 5.95 28.08
C ASP A 74 -2.80 5.11 27.97
N ASP A 75 -2.79 3.89 28.50
CA ASP A 75 -3.89 2.92 28.49
C ASP A 75 -4.27 2.33 27.10
N TYR A 76 -3.51 2.63 26.05
CA TYR A 76 -3.68 2.03 24.72
C TYR A 76 -2.55 1.05 24.40
N ASP A 77 -2.88 -0.05 23.74
CA ASP A 77 -1.92 -1.04 23.26
C ASP A 77 -1.46 -0.72 21.83
N TYR A 78 -0.16 -0.79 21.59
CA TYR A 78 0.46 -0.48 20.32
C TYR A 78 1.37 -1.61 19.83
N ILE A 79 1.49 -1.70 18.51
CA ILE A 79 2.39 -2.62 17.81
C ILE A 79 3.52 -1.81 17.16
N PRO A 80 4.79 -1.99 17.57
CA PRO A 80 5.92 -1.28 16.94
C PRO A 80 6.02 -1.47 15.43
N ALA A 81 5.68 -2.65 14.92
CA ALA A 81 5.66 -2.91 13.48
C ALA A 81 4.65 -2.02 12.74
N SER A 82 3.48 -1.75 13.32
CA SER A 82 2.46 -0.86 12.75
C SER A 82 2.94 0.58 12.68
N ILE A 83 3.60 1.07 13.73
CA ILE A 83 4.21 2.40 13.74
C ILE A 83 5.28 2.51 12.65
N HIS A 84 6.19 1.53 12.57
CA HIS A 84 7.23 1.52 11.53
C HIS A 84 6.63 1.52 10.11
N ARG A 85 5.61 0.70 9.88
CA ARG A 85 4.89 0.61 8.59
C ARG A 85 4.32 1.95 8.12
N THR A 86 3.91 2.82 9.04
CA THR A 86 3.41 4.17 8.74
C THR A 86 4.47 5.03 8.05
N PHE A 87 5.73 4.91 8.47
CA PHE A 87 6.83 5.71 7.93
C PHE A 87 7.40 5.15 6.62
N ILE A 88 7.30 3.83 6.39
CA ILE A 88 7.83 3.19 5.18
C ILE A 88 6.78 2.97 4.08
N GLY A 89 5.58 3.51 4.24
CA GLY A 89 4.53 3.45 3.22
C GLY A 89 3.76 2.13 3.16
N LYS A 90 3.71 1.38 4.26
CA LYS A 90 3.05 0.06 4.32
C LYS A 90 1.80 0.02 5.18
N ALA A 91 1.56 1.04 5.98
CA ALA A 91 0.44 1.06 6.93
C ALA A 91 -0.93 1.15 6.25
N CYS A 92 -1.91 0.50 6.88
CA CYS A 92 -3.32 0.69 6.61
C CYS A 92 -3.88 1.91 7.36
N PRO A 93 -5.11 2.38 7.03
CA PRO A 93 -5.71 3.56 7.64
C PRO A 93 -5.74 3.58 9.18
N TRP A 94 -6.08 2.47 9.84
CA TRP A 94 -6.14 2.45 11.31
C TRP A 94 -4.75 2.50 11.95
N GLU A 95 -3.75 1.80 11.38
CA GLU A 95 -2.35 1.88 11.84
C GLU A 95 -1.84 3.34 11.80
N ILE A 96 -2.26 4.09 10.79
CA ILE A 96 -1.93 5.51 10.65
C ILE A 96 -2.65 6.34 11.72
N GLN A 97 -3.94 6.10 11.97
CA GLN A 97 -4.69 6.82 13.02
C GLN A 97 -4.03 6.66 14.39
N GLU A 98 -3.66 5.43 14.75
CA GLU A 98 -2.98 5.15 16.02
C GLU A 98 -1.60 5.80 16.09
N THR A 99 -0.84 5.75 15.01
CA THR A 99 0.48 6.39 14.95
C THR A 99 0.37 7.90 15.14
N ILE A 100 -0.66 8.52 14.55
CA ILE A 100 -0.93 9.95 14.69
C ILE A 100 -1.41 10.29 16.10
N GLN A 101 -2.32 9.49 16.66
CA GLN A 101 -2.82 9.63 18.03
C GLN A 101 -1.68 9.59 19.04
N LEU A 102 -0.83 8.56 18.95
CA LEU A 102 0.37 8.44 19.77
C LEU A 102 1.36 9.59 19.52
N GLY A 103 1.54 9.97 18.26
CA GLY A 103 2.36 11.13 17.88
C GLY A 103 1.89 12.43 18.54
N SER A 104 0.58 12.59 18.71
CA SER A 104 0.00 13.73 19.42
C SER A 104 0.28 13.66 20.92
N SER A 105 0.07 12.51 21.57
CA SER A 105 0.28 12.37 23.02
C SER A 105 1.74 12.58 23.44
N ILE A 106 2.70 12.20 22.58
CA ILE A 106 4.13 12.40 22.83
C ILE A 106 4.67 13.75 22.31
N GLY A 107 3.81 14.63 21.79
CA GLY A 107 4.16 15.97 21.32
C GLY A 107 5.02 16.03 20.06
N VAL A 108 4.90 15.03 19.17
CA VAL A 108 5.43 15.07 17.79
C VAL A 108 4.48 15.84 16.89
N ILE A 109 3.17 15.61 17.08
CA ILE A 109 2.09 16.15 16.26
C ILE A 109 1.24 17.07 17.14
N ASN A 110 0.72 18.14 16.56
CA ASN A 110 -0.28 19.00 17.17
C ASN A 110 -1.25 19.54 16.10
N ARG A 111 -2.27 20.28 16.54
CA ARG A 111 -3.28 20.87 15.68
C ARG A 111 -2.69 21.71 14.53
N ASP A 112 -1.60 22.41 14.77
CA ASP A 112 -1.03 23.36 13.81
C ASP A 112 -0.14 22.68 12.77
N ASN A 113 0.42 21.51 13.09
CA ASN A 113 1.39 20.83 12.23
C ASN A 113 0.90 19.51 11.61
N VAL A 114 -0.24 18.95 12.06
CA VAL A 114 -0.67 17.60 11.67
C VAL A 114 -0.81 17.42 10.17
N ASP A 115 -1.40 18.40 9.47
CA ASP A 115 -1.57 18.35 8.02
C ASP A 115 -0.21 18.31 7.30
N LYS A 116 0.72 19.16 7.73
CA LYS A 116 2.07 19.20 7.17
C LYS A 116 2.82 17.90 7.48
N TYR A 117 2.68 17.39 8.70
CA TYR A 117 3.32 16.14 9.11
C TYR A 117 2.84 14.96 8.27
N CYS A 118 1.52 14.82 8.09
CA CYS A 118 0.95 13.77 7.24
C CYS A 118 1.44 13.89 5.81
N ARG A 119 1.44 15.09 5.21
CA ARG A 119 1.89 15.32 3.83
C ARG A 119 3.38 15.05 3.62
N ASP A 120 4.21 15.45 4.57
CA ASP A 120 5.66 15.42 4.39
C ASP A 120 6.27 14.07 4.76
N ASN A 121 5.64 13.33 5.66
CA ASN A 121 6.28 12.21 6.35
C ASN A 121 5.50 10.89 6.30
N ILE A 122 4.20 10.92 5.99
CA ILE A 122 3.35 9.74 5.93
C ILE A 122 2.81 9.59 4.51
N GLY A 123 2.58 8.36 4.10
CA GLY A 123 2.04 8.01 2.80
C GLY A 123 1.90 6.52 2.69
N VAL A 124 1.47 6.05 1.53
CA VAL A 124 1.32 4.63 1.25
C VAL A 124 1.92 4.32 -0.10
N ASP A 125 2.61 3.20 -0.22
CA ASP A 125 3.16 2.75 -1.48
C ASP A 125 2.22 1.75 -2.17
N CYS A 126 2.51 1.43 -3.43
CA CYS A 126 1.62 0.61 -4.25
C CYS A 126 1.40 -0.79 -3.66
N GLY A 127 2.47 -1.42 -3.13
CA GLY A 127 2.38 -2.75 -2.53
C GLY A 127 1.66 -2.75 -1.18
N GLY A 128 1.91 -1.75 -0.35
CA GLY A 128 1.23 -1.55 0.94
C GLY A 128 -0.26 -1.28 0.75
N PHE A 129 -0.61 -0.45 -0.24
CA PHE A 129 -2.00 -0.16 -0.58
C PHE A 129 -2.80 -1.41 -0.95
N VAL A 130 -2.25 -2.26 -1.84
CA VAL A 130 -2.91 -3.51 -2.25
C VAL A 130 -2.97 -4.51 -1.10
N ALA A 131 -1.88 -4.68 -0.34
CA ALA A 131 -1.85 -5.60 0.79
C ALA A 131 -2.86 -5.22 1.88
N ALA A 132 -2.91 -3.94 2.26
CA ALA A 132 -3.85 -3.43 3.26
C ALA A 132 -5.32 -3.55 2.81
N TYR A 133 -5.59 -3.37 1.51
CA TYR A 133 -6.94 -3.61 0.96
C TYR A 133 -7.34 -5.09 1.00
N TRP A 134 -6.38 -6.01 0.97
CA TRP A 134 -6.65 -7.44 1.13
C TRP A 134 -6.61 -7.90 2.59
N GLY A 135 -6.23 -7.03 3.54
CA GLY A 135 -6.07 -7.40 4.95
C GLY A 135 -4.81 -8.23 5.21
N GLU A 136 -3.85 -8.10 4.32
CA GLU A 136 -2.69 -8.98 4.26
C GLU A 136 -1.44 -8.31 4.78
N ALA A 137 -0.62 -9.10 5.49
CA ALA A 137 0.60 -8.64 6.13
C ALA A 137 0.40 -7.41 7.05
N VAL A 138 -0.82 -7.21 7.55
CA VAL A 138 -1.18 -6.16 8.49
C VAL A 138 -1.01 -6.73 9.91
N PRO A 139 -0.16 -6.11 10.76
CA PRO A 139 0.01 -6.53 12.13
C PRO A 139 -1.30 -6.41 12.93
N HIS A 140 -1.55 -7.41 13.76
CA HIS A 140 -2.66 -7.45 14.71
C HIS A 140 -2.14 -7.93 16.07
N MET A 141 -2.83 -7.70 17.18
CA MET A 141 -2.33 -8.11 18.52
C MET A 141 -2.05 -9.62 18.62
N ALA A 142 -2.84 -10.45 17.93
CA ALA A 142 -2.60 -11.90 17.84
C ALA A 142 -1.37 -12.27 16.98
N GLY A 143 -1.04 -11.43 15.99
CA GLY A 143 0.12 -11.59 15.10
C GLY A 143 0.83 -10.26 14.83
N PRO A 144 1.62 -9.72 15.78
CA PRO A 144 2.17 -8.34 15.69
C PRO A 144 3.29 -8.16 14.66
N ASN A 145 3.74 -9.23 14.00
CA ASN A 145 4.77 -9.16 12.96
C ASN A 145 4.53 -10.24 11.89
N PRO A 146 3.51 -10.06 11.03
CA PRO A 146 3.20 -11.01 9.98
C PRO A 146 4.27 -10.98 8.88
N PRO A 147 4.41 -12.06 8.09
CA PRO A 147 5.34 -12.10 6.97
C PRO A 147 5.15 -10.91 6.00
N MET A 148 6.26 -10.33 5.53
CA MET A 148 6.30 -9.17 4.63
C MET A 148 5.69 -7.86 5.15
N ALA A 149 5.39 -7.75 6.46
CA ALA A 149 4.87 -6.52 7.05
C ALA A 149 5.64 -5.25 6.63
N THR A 150 6.94 -5.35 6.33
CA THR A 150 7.80 -4.21 5.99
C THR A 150 8.26 -4.14 4.54
N GLY A 151 7.87 -5.11 3.69
CA GLY A 151 8.55 -5.31 2.40
C GLY A 151 7.76 -6.11 1.39
N ILE A 152 6.75 -5.48 0.78
CA ILE A 152 5.97 -6.08 -0.30
C ILE A 152 6.26 -5.33 -1.60
N SER A 153 6.86 -6.02 -2.56
CA SER A 153 7.09 -5.51 -3.92
C SER A 153 5.96 -5.96 -4.86
N PRO A 154 5.70 -5.24 -5.96
CA PRO A 154 4.77 -5.71 -7.00
C PRO A 154 5.05 -7.13 -7.48
N ARG A 155 6.34 -7.50 -7.58
CA ARG A 155 6.77 -8.84 -7.98
C ARG A 155 6.33 -9.90 -6.97
N SER A 156 6.35 -9.59 -5.67
CA SER A 156 6.01 -10.52 -4.59
C SER A 156 4.60 -11.07 -4.73
N PHE A 157 3.65 -10.27 -5.25
CA PHE A 157 2.29 -10.70 -5.55
C PHE A 157 2.22 -11.68 -6.72
N TRP A 158 3.03 -11.48 -7.75
CA TRP A 158 2.98 -12.30 -8.96
C TRP A 158 3.73 -13.62 -8.83
N SER A 159 4.99 -13.59 -8.40
CA SER A 159 5.79 -14.81 -8.30
C SER A 159 5.31 -15.64 -7.11
N ASP A 160 5.25 -16.96 -7.29
CA ASP A 160 5.09 -17.94 -6.19
C ASP A 160 6.29 -17.84 -5.24
N SER A 161 6.27 -16.79 -4.43
CA SER A 161 7.24 -16.45 -3.40
C SER A 161 7.02 -17.31 -2.14
N LYS A 162 6.14 -18.32 -2.21
CA LYS A 162 5.57 -19.07 -1.08
C LYS A 162 4.89 -18.17 -0.04
N THR A 163 4.72 -16.89 -0.33
CA THR A 163 4.22 -15.90 0.64
C THR A 163 2.74 -15.64 0.48
N TRP A 164 2.21 -15.92 -0.71
CA TRP A 164 0.79 -15.87 -0.99
C TRP A 164 0.32 -17.28 -1.34
N PRO A 165 -0.68 -17.85 -0.65
CA PRO A 165 -1.17 -19.17 -0.98
C PRO A 165 -1.78 -19.19 -2.39
N ASP A 166 -1.54 -20.27 -3.13
CA ASP A 166 -2.18 -20.58 -4.41
C ASP A 166 -2.10 -19.48 -5.49
N VAL A 167 -1.03 -18.68 -5.53
CA VAL A 167 -0.87 -17.56 -6.50
C VAL A 167 -1.17 -18.00 -7.92
N ILE A 168 -0.60 -19.13 -8.35
CA ILE A 168 -0.74 -19.64 -9.72
C ILE A 168 -2.22 -19.83 -10.08
N ARG A 169 -3.03 -20.37 -9.15
CA ARG A 169 -4.46 -20.62 -9.37
C ARG A 169 -5.32 -19.35 -9.39
N ARG A 170 -4.84 -18.27 -8.76
CA ARG A 170 -5.55 -16.99 -8.65
C ARG A 170 -5.23 -16.03 -9.80
N ARG A 171 -4.20 -16.31 -10.60
CA ARG A 171 -3.88 -15.50 -11.80
C ARG A 171 -5.02 -15.62 -12.79
N ARG A 172 -5.51 -14.49 -13.28
CA ARG A 172 -6.64 -14.49 -14.22
C ARG A 172 -6.19 -15.01 -15.59
N THR A 173 -7.00 -15.88 -16.17
CA THR A 173 -6.77 -16.52 -17.47
C THR A 173 -7.74 -16.03 -18.55
N ASP A 174 -8.73 -15.24 -18.15
CA ASP A 174 -9.78 -14.74 -19.02
C ASP A 174 -10.19 -13.29 -18.63
N PRO A 175 -10.42 -12.39 -19.60
CA PRO A 175 -10.90 -11.04 -19.32
C PRO A 175 -12.16 -10.98 -18.46
N THR A 176 -13.11 -11.91 -18.66
CA THR A 176 -14.39 -11.89 -17.92
C THR A 176 -14.25 -12.40 -16.49
N ALA A 177 -13.11 -13.02 -16.16
CA ALA A 177 -12.83 -13.48 -14.81
C ALA A 177 -12.19 -12.40 -13.93
N ILE A 178 -11.75 -11.29 -14.51
CA ILE A 178 -11.18 -10.16 -13.76
C ILE A 178 -12.31 -9.42 -13.04
N GLN A 179 -12.09 -9.09 -11.76
CA GLN A 179 -13.11 -8.48 -10.91
C GLN A 179 -12.57 -7.28 -10.14
N PRO A 180 -13.44 -6.34 -9.73
CA PRO A 180 -13.06 -5.30 -8.77
C PRO A 180 -12.44 -5.90 -7.50
N GLY A 181 -11.29 -5.36 -7.09
CA GLY A 181 -10.49 -5.87 -5.97
C GLY A 181 -9.38 -6.85 -6.36
N ASP A 182 -9.33 -7.32 -7.62
CA ASP A 182 -8.15 -8.02 -8.14
C ASP A 182 -6.95 -7.09 -8.17
N ALA A 183 -5.76 -7.62 -7.93
CA ALA A 183 -4.52 -6.87 -8.12
C ALA A 183 -4.23 -6.75 -9.62
N ALA A 184 -3.95 -5.52 -10.06
CA ALA A 184 -3.47 -5.18 -11.38
C ALA A 184 -1.95 -4.90 -11.29
N ILE A 185 -1.13 -5.85 -11.75
CA ILE A 185 0.32 -5.82 -11.61
C ILE A 185 0.94 -5.40 -12.93
N PHE A 186 1.69 -4.30 -12.92
CA PHE A 186 2.28 -3.69 -14.09
C PHE A 186 3.69 -4.24 -14.32
N PHE A 187 3.94 -4.68 -15.54
CA PHE A 187 5.22 -5.17 -16.01
C PHE A 187 5.72 -4.37 -17.19
N GLU A 188 7.02 -4.08 -17.20
CA GLU A 188 7.75 -3.53 -18.34
C GLU A 188 8.85 -4.51 -18.78
N GLY A 189 9.31 -4.36 -20.02
CA GLY A 189 10.41 -5.20 -20.53
C GLY A 189 10.01 -6.67 -20.66
N VAL A 190 8.74 -6.96 -20.98
CA VAL A 190 8.15 -8.30 -20.81
C VAL A 190 8.72 -9.32 -21.80
N LYS A 191 9.76 -10.03 -21.35
CA LYS A 191 10.60 -10.91 -22.18
C LYS A 191 9.82 -12.13 -22.66
N GLY A 192 9.84 -12.37 -23.98
CA GLY A 192 9.18 -13.54 -24.58
C GLY A 192 7.67 -13.58 -24.31
N ASN A 193 7.06 -12.42 -24.15
CA ASN A 193 5.69 -12.25 -23.67
C ASN A 193 5.42 -12.72 -22.23
N ASN A 194 6.39 -13.27 -21.49
CA ASN A 194 6.13 -14.02 -20.27
C ASN A 194 6.47 -13.23 -18.98
N PRO A 195 5.49 -12.90 -18.11
CA PRO A 195 5.74 -12.20 -16.86
C PRO A 195 6.52 -13.02 -15.82
N ASP A 196 6.51 -14.36 -15.94
CA ASP A 196 7.22 -15.25 -15.02
C ASP A 196 8.74 -15.17 -15.19
N ILE A 197 9.24 -14.78 -16.36
CA ILE A 197 10.68 -14.57 -16.58
C ILE A 197 11.12 -13.33 -15.81
N MET A 198 11.76 -13.50 -14.65
CA MET A 198 12.09 -12.39 -13.76
C MET A 198 13.23 -11.53 -14.31
N ALA A 199 13.04 -10.21 -14.30
CA ALA A 199 14.16 -9.27 -14.47
C ALA A 199 15.18 -9.45 -13.34
N ARG A 200 16.46 -9.43 -13.67
CA ARG A 200 17.58 -9.61 -12.72
C ARG A 200 18.22 -8.28 -12.40
N LYS A 201 18.75 -8.18 -11.18
CA LYS A 201 19.63 -7.08 -10.77
C LYS A 201 21.08 -7.54 -10.79
N ASP A 202 22.00 -6.63 -11.06
CA ASP A 202 23.44 -6.84 -10.90
C ASP A 202 23.85 -6.76 -9.42
N SER A 203 25.14 -6.93 -9.15
CA SER A 203 25.70 -6.84 -7.78
C SER A 203 25.53 -5.46 -7.14
N ASN A 204 25.29 -4.42 -7.93
CA ASN A 204 25.10 -3.04 -7.49
C ASN A 204 23.62 -2.69 -7.31
N GLY A 205 22.71 -3.65 -7.54
CA GLY A 205 21.27 -3.45 -7.43
C GLY A 205 20.61 -2.80 -8.64
N ASN A 206 21.35 -2.57 -9.73
CA ASN A 206 20.82 -2.02 -10.98
C ASN A 206 20.13 -3.12 -11.80
N TRP A 207 19.06 -2.75 -12.50
CA TRP A 207 18.38 -3.69 -13.39
C TRP A 207 19.25 -4.04 -14.61
N ILE A 208 19.46 -5.34 -14.84
CA ILE A 208 20.14 -5.82 -16.03
C ILE A 208 19.17 -5.73 -17.21
N LYS A 209 19.53 -4.94 -18.22
CA LYS A 209 18.75 -4.78 -19.44
C LYS A 209 18.44 -6.13 -20.09
N ASP A 210 17.21 -6.29 -20.58
CA ASP A 210 16.73 -7.48 -21.31
C ASP A 210 16.85 -8.82 -20.55
N SER A 211 17.07 -8.77 -19.23
CA SER A 211 17.22 -9.96 -18.40
C SER A 211 15.89 -10.67 -18.14
N GLY A 212 14.78 -9.92 -18.12
CA GLY A 212 13.43 -10.45 -17.91
C GLY A 212 12.40 -9.35 -17.71
N SER A 213 11.19 -9.78 -17.35
CA SER A 213 10.00 -8.97 -17.08
C SER A 213 10.07 -8.34 -15.69
N LYS A 214 10.05 -7.01 -15.64
CA LYS A 214 10.15 -6.24 -14.39
C LYS A 214 8.76 -5.83 -13.94
N ALA A 215 8.30 -6.35 -12.79
CA ALA A 215 7.13 -5.82 -12.12
C ALA A 215 7.51 -4.51 -11.43
N PHE A 216 6.95 -3.39 -11.87
CA PHE A 216 7.37 -2.06 -11.42
C PHE A 216 6.29 -1.30 -10.64
N HIS A 217 5.02 -1.70 -10.80
CA HIS A 217 3.89 -1.06 -10.12
C HIS A 217 2.75 -2.05 -9.90
N ILE A 218 1.85 -1.73 -8.98
CA ILE A 218 0.65 -2.53 -8.68
C ILE A 218 -0.50 -1.63 -8.22
N GLY A 219 -1.71 -1.99 -8.57
CA GLY A 219 -2.94 -1.39 -8.06
C GLY A 219 -4.03 -2.44 -7.90
N LEU A 220 -5.25 -1.98 -7.67
CA LEU A 220 -6.46 -2.78 -7.60
C LEU A 220 -7.35 -2.43 -8.78
N VAL A 221 -7.94 -3.42 -9.42
CA VAL A 221 -9.03 -3.19 -10.38
C VAL A 221 -10.18 -2.53 -9.62
N ASN A 222 -10.53 -1.31 -9.99
CA ASN A 222 -11.67 -0.60 -9.45
C ASN A 222 -12.95 -0.93 -10.24
N ASP A 223 -12.83 -0.89 -11.56
CA ASP A 223 -13.91 -1.18 -12.49
C ASP A 223 -13.33 -1.80 -13.76
N ILE A 224 -14.10 -2.67 -14.40
CA ILE A 224 -13.69 -3.33 -15.63
C ILE A 224 -14.89 -3.63 -16.52
N SER A 225 -14.69 -3.51 -17.82
CA SER A 225 -15.62 -4.03 -18.82
C SER A 225 -14.84 -4.83 -19.85
N ALA A 226 -15.37 -6.00 -20.19
CA ALA A 226 -14.81 -6.87 -21.21
C ALA A 226 -15.92 -7.28 -22.19
N SER A 227 -15.57 -7.37 -23.48
CA SER A 227 -16.43 -7.87 -24.54
C SER A 227 -15.74 -9.06 -25.20
N GLY A 228 -16.22 -10.26 -24.91
CA GLY A 228 -15.54 -11.49 -25.31
C GLY A 228 -14.12 -11.53 -24.76
N THR A 229 -13.13 -11.55 -25.65
CA THR A 229 -11.70 -11.63 -25.28
C THR A 229 -11.00 -10.28 -25.11
N ALA A 230 -11.72 -9.15 -25.24
CA ALA A 230 -11.13 -7.81 -25.20
C ALA A 230 -11.57 -7.04 -23.96
N ILE A 231 -10.62 -6.43 -23.26
CA ILE A 231 -10.88 -5.45 -22.19
C ILE A 231 -11.16 -4.11 -22.85
N THR A 232 -12.37 -3.58 -22.68
CA THR A 232 -12.83 -2.33 -23.29
C THR A 232 -12.79 -1.16 -22.32
N LYS A 233 -12.83 -1.43 -21.01
CA LYS A 233 -12.66 -0.45 -19.93
C LYS A 233 -11.86 -1.08 -18.81
N LEU A 234 -10.91 -0.33 -18.26
CA LEU A 234 -10.18 -0.71 -17.07
C LEU A 234 -9.92 0.53 -16.21
N GLU A 235 -10.40 0.53 -14.98
CA GLU A 235 -10.06 1.52 -13.96
C GLU A 235 -9.25 0.86 -12.86
N ILE A 236 -8.17 1.51 -12.44
CA ILE A 236 -7.27 1.04 -11.40
C ILE A 236 -7.30 2.04 -10.25
N ALA A 237 -7.58 1.55 -9.05
CA ALA A 237 -7.32 2.24 -7.80
C ALA A 237 -5.90 1.91 -7.35
N GLU A 238 -5.09 2.90 -7.04
CA GLU A 238 -3.68 2.68 -6.71
C GLU A 238 -3.16 3.78 -5.79
N SER A 239 -2.05 3.51 -5.13
CA SER A 239 -1.16 4.57 -4.67
C SER A 239 -0.05 4.71 -5.69
N SER A 240 -0.05 5.82 -6.44
CA SER A 240 0.95 6.09 -7.45
C SER A 240 1.44 7.52 -7.36
N GLY A 241 2.62 7.78 -7.94
CA GLY A 241 3.09 9.13 -8.17
C GLY A 241 2.28 9.89 -9.23
N ALA A 242 1.09 9.43 -9.63
CA ALA A 242 0.25 10.06 -10.65
C ALA A 242 -0.86 10.92 -10.02
N PRO A 243 -1.45 11.87 -10.77
CA PRO A 243 -2.32 12.90 -10.20
C PRO A 243 -3.63 12.32 -9.63
N SER A 244 -3.92 12.67 -8.38
CA SER A 244 -5.22 12.56 -7.74
C SER A 244 -6.23 13.51 -8.38
N ILE A 245 -7.52 13.22 -8.24
CA ILE A 245 -8.64 14.10 -8.64
C ILE A 245 -8.62 15.48 -7.94
N TYR A 246 -7.77 15.64 -6.91
CA TYR A 246 -7.48 16.91 -6.25
C TYR A 246 -6.13 17.56 -6.66
N GLY A 247 -5.48 17.07 -7.73
CA GLY A 247 -4.29 17.72 -8.31
C GLY A 247 -2.95 17.45 -7.62
N GLY A 248 -2.67 16.21 -7.18
CA GLY A 248 -1.34 15.82 -6.64
C GLY A 248 -1.09 14.31 -6.57
N ASN A 249 0.17 13.88 -6.46
CA ASN A 249 0.62 12.47 -6.33
C ASN A 249 0.00 11.77 -5.10
N GLY A 250 -0.44 10.50 -5.17
CA GLY A 250 -0.94 9.76 -4.00
C GLY A 250 -1.89 8.60 -4.30
N VAL A 251 -2.86 8.37 -3.40
CA VAL A 251 -3.96 7.42 -3.62
C VAL A 251 -5.00 8.01 -4.58
N ASN A 252 -5.33 7.29 -5.64
CA ASN A 252 -6.29 7.74 -6.65
C ASN A 252 -6.97 6.56 -7.36
N VAL A 253 -7.94 6.91 -8.21
CA VAL A 253 -8.52 6.01 -9.21
C VAL A 253 -8.28 6.64 -10.57
N ARG A 254 -7.77 5.84 -11.52
CA ARG A 254 -7.56 6.29 -12.90
C ARG A 254 -8.00 5.25 -13.91
N THR A 255 -8.36 5.71 -15.09
CA THR A 255 -8.57 4.84 -16.25
C THR A 255 -7.22 4.42 -16.83
N ALA A 256 -7.03 3.12 -17.05
CA ALA A 256 -5.90 2.59 -17.79
C ALA A 256 -6.20 2.65 -19.29
N ARG A 257 -5.27 3.19 -20.07
CA ARG A 257 -5.40 3.26 -21.54
C ARG A 257 -5.03 1.90 -22.15
N VAL A 258 -6.01 1.01 -22.25
CA VAL A 258 -5.81 -0.32 -22.85
C VAL A 258 -5.72 -0.19 -24.37
N THR A 259 -4.59 -0.58 -24.97
CA THR A 259 -4.36 -0.58 -26.42
C THR A 259 -4.68 -1.93 -27.05
N SER A 260 -4.43 -3.02 -26.31
CA SER A 260 -4.75 -4.38 -26.73
C SER A 260 -5.01 -5.28 -25.52
N THR A 261 -5.66 -6.42 -25.75
CA THR A 261 -5.78 -7.49 -24.77
C THR A 261 -5.18 -8.75 -25.38
N GLY A 262 -4.40 -9.48 -24.60
CA GLY A 262 -3.75 -10.70 -25.06
C GLY A 262 -3.63 -11.75 -23.98
N LYS A 263 -2.97 -12.86 -24.34
CA LYS A 263 -2.60 -13.90 -23.40
C LYS A 263 -1.10 -14.17 -23.47
N SER A 264 -0.48 -14.35 -22.32
CA SER A 264 0.85 -14.93 -22.18
C SER A 264 0.70 -16.30 -21.54
N ASN A 265 1.02 -17.36 -22.28
CA ASN A 265 0.60 -18.72 -21.93
C ASN A 265 -0.92 -18.74 -21.73
N SER A 266 -1.38 -19.08 -20.52
CA SER A 266 -2.80 -19.07 -20.15
C SER A 266 -3.28 -17.74 -19.54
N TYR A 267 -2.38 -16.83 -19.17
CA TYR A 267 -2.73 -15.64 -18.38
C TYR A 267 -3.11 -14.46 -19.25
N VAL A 268 -4.24 -13.82 -18.93
CA VAL A 268 -4.70 -12.63 -19.64
C VAL A 268 -3.89 -11.40 -19.22
N TYR A 269 -3.62 -10.52 -20.17
CA TYR A 269 -3.06 -9.20 -19.91
C TYR A 269 -3.77 -8.09 -20.68
N ALA A 270 -3.72 -6.88 -20.13
CA ALA A 270 -4.00 -5.64 -20.86
C ALA A 270 -2.68 -4.98 -21.24
N GLU A 271 -2.53 -4.60 -22.50
CA GLU A 271 -1.40 -3.78 -22.97
C GLU A 271 -1.75 -2.30 -22.78
N VAL A 272 -0.87 -1.53 -22.15
CA VAL A 272 -1.13 -0.12 -21.79
C VAL A 272 -0.08 0.87 -22.27
N GLY A 273 0.98 0.36 -22.90
CA GLY A 273 2.10 1.15 -23.40
C GLY A 273 3.05 0.28 -24.22
N GLN A 274 4.11 0.88 -24.75
CA GLN A 274 5.09 0.13 -25.54
C GLN A 274 5.85 -0.85 -24.63
N ASN A 275 5.55 -2.15 -24.78
CA ASN A 275 6.10 -3.23 -23.95
C ASN A 275 5.71 -3.15 -22.47
N GLU A 276 4.57 -2.52 -22.16
CA GLU A 276 3.99 -2.47 -20.82
C GLU A 276 2.69 -3.28 -20.77
N ARG A 277 2.59 -4.18 -19.79
CA ARG A 277 1.45 -5.08 -19.62
C ARG A 277 0.97 -5.10 -18.19
N ILE A 278 -0.34 -5.18 -18.02
CA ILE A 278 -1.00 -5.40 -16.74
C ILE A 278 -1.48 -6.85 -16.69
N TYR A 279 -1.04 -7.58 -15.66
CA TYR A 279 -1.55 -8.91 -15.34
C TYR A 279 -2.40 -8.86 -14.07
N PHE A 280 -3.36 -9.78 -13.97
CA PHE A 280 -4.37 -9.73 -12.92
C PHE A 280 -4.28 -10.94 -11.99
N LEU A 281 -4.46 -10.69 -10.69
CA LEU A 281 -4.41 -11.69 -9.64
C LEU A 281 -5.57 -11.51 -8.66
N ALA A 282 -6.38 -12.56 -8.48
CA ALA A 282 -7.45 -12.56 -7.50
C ALA A 282 -6.90 -12.44 -6.06
N PRO A 283 -7.61 -11.79 -5.12
CA PRO A 283 -7.27 -11.87 -3.70
C PRO A 283 -7.34 -13.31 -3.17
N ILE A 284 -6.75 -13.55 -1.99
CA ILE A 284 -6.98 -14.83 -1.31
C ILE A 284 -8.43 -14.91 -0.78
N PRO A 285 -9.00 -16.11 -0.61
CA PRO A 285 -10.32 -16.25 -0.01
C PRO A 285 -10.38 -15.61 1.39
N GLY A 286 -11.43 -14.84 1.66
CA GLY A 286 -11.61 -14.15 2.95
C GLY A 286 -10.88 -12.82 3.09
N ALA A 287 -10.06 -12.43 2.11
CA ALA A 287 -9.42 -11.12 2.09
C ALA A 287 -10.45 -9.98 2.17
N GLY A 288 -10.08 -8.89 2.84
CA GLY A 288 -10.93 -7.72 3.00
C GLY A 288 -10.12 -6.50 3.46
N PRO A 289 -10.62 -5.29 3.22
CA PRO A 289 -9.85 -4.07 3.50
C PRO A 289 -9.74 -3.80 4.99
N GLU A 290 -8.56 -3.36 5.41
CA GLU A 290 -8.31 -2.80 6.74
C GLU A 290 -8.75 -1.35 6.75
N LEU A 291 -9.82 -1.04 7.47
CA LEU A 291 -10.50 0.25 7.42
C LEU A 291 -10.16 1.11 8.64
N PRO A 292 -10.31 2.44 8.58
CA PRO A 292 -10.11 3.28 9.74
C PRO A 292 -11.18 3.04 10.80
N TYR A 293 -10.88 3.42 12.05
CA TYR A 293 -11.86 3.48 13.12
C TYR A 293 -13.02 4.42 12.74
N GLY A 294 -14.24 4.01 13.08
CA GLY A 294 -15.47 4.76 12.75
C GLY A 294 -15.90 4.66 11.29
N PHE A 295 -15.22 3.86 10.47
CA PHE A 295 -15.65 3.65 9.10
C PHE A 295 -16.97 2.87 9.08
N SER A 296 -18.01 3.48 8.51
CA SER A 296 -19.44 3.05 8.49
C SER A 296 -20.34 3.55 9.63
N ASP A 297 -19.83 4.39 10.54
CA ASP A 297 -20.65 5.09 11.54
C ASP A 297 -21.29 6.40 10.99
N GLU A 298 -21.25 6.60 9.65
CA GLU A 298 -21.97 7.65 8.90
C GLU A 298 -23.10 7.07 8.04
#